data_AF-A0A928JQE2-F1
#
_entry.id   AF-A0A928JQE2-F1
#
_cell.length_a   1.000
_cell.length_b   1.000
_cell.length_c   1.000
_cell.angle_alpha   90.00
_cell.angle_beta   90.00
_cell.angle_gamma   90.00
#
_symmetry.space_group_name_H-M   'P 1'
#
loop_
_entity.id
_entity.type
_entity.pdbx_description
1 polymer ?
#
loop_
_entity_poly.entity_id
_entity_poly.type
_entity_poly.pdbx_seq_one_letter_code
_entity_poly.pdbx_strand_id
1 'polypeptide(L)'
;MIAVFINIAVWFLEQLVHIEFELLSFSYIISEAFLLGLALLIQQNEKHIEAILKENIQKENPTVTEDEINYFEKGIKSLTKTEKIIFDYYIQGFSTKEIREKINITENTLKYHNKNIYGKLGVSSRKQLISIYKFAEKQKEAVKKQSKKSEVHGNFN
;
A
#
# COMPACT_ATOMS: atom_id res chain seq x y z
N MET A 1 58.44 -20.48 -51.47
CA MET A 1 58.42 -20.61 -50.00
C MET A 1 57.68 -19.44 -49.34
N ILE A 2 58.08 -18.19 -49.56
CA ILE A 2 57.46 -17.00 -48.93
C ILE A 2 55.94 -16.90 -49.17
N ALA A 3 55.46 -17.07 -50.41
CA ALA A 3 54.03 -16.98 -50.74
C ALA A 3 53.16 -18.03 -50.01
N VAL A 4 53.70 -19.22 -49.72
CA VAL A 4 52.99 -20.28 -48.99
C VAL A 4 52.83 -19.89 -47.52
N PHE A 5 53.87 -19.32 -46.92
CA PHE A 5 53.80 -18.82 -45.55
C PHE A 5 52.81 -17.65 -45.41
N ILE A 6 52.74 -16.76 -46.41
CA ILE A 6 51.78 -15.65 -46.42
C ILE A 6 50.34 -16.19 -46.46
N ASN A 7 50.03 -17.16 -47.33
CA ASN A 7 48.67 -17.73 -47.39
C ASN A 7 48.28 -18.44 -46.08
N ILE A 8 49.21 -19.16 -45.45
CA ILE A 8 48.96 -19.81 -44.16
C ILE A 8 48.74 -18.76 -43.07
N ALA A 9 49.52 -17.67 -43.06
CA ALA A 9 49.37 -16.59 -42.10
C ALA A 9 48.03 -15.87 -42.24
N VAL A 10 47.57 -15.63 -43.48
CA VAL A 10 46.25 -15.03 -43.75
C VAL A 10 45.13 -15.94 -43.27
N TRP A 11 45.19 -17.23 -43.59
CA TRP A 11 44.20 -18.22 -43.13
C TRP A 11 44.16 -18.33 -41.59
N PHE A 12 45.32 -18.29 -40.93
CA PHE A 12 45.40 -18.32 -39.48
C PHE A 12 44.82 -17.04 -38.83
N LEU A 13 45.04 -15.88 -39.46
CA LEU A 13 44.48 -14.61 -38.98
C LEU A 13 42.95 -14.62 -39.08
N GLU A 14 42.40 -15.15 -40.17
CA GLU A 14 40.96 -15.33 -40.37
C GLU A 14 40.37 -16.25 -39.28
N GLN A 15 41.07 -17.34 -38.97
CA GLN A 15 40.68 -18.27 -37.91
C GLN A 15 40.71 -17.60 -36.53
N LEU A 16 41.69 -16.75 -36.24
CA LEU A 16 41.79 -16.01 -34.98
C LEU A 16 40.62 -15.02 -34.82
N VAL A 17 40.27 -14.29 -35.88
CA VAL A 17 39.15 -13.34 -35.89
C VAL A 17 37.80 -14.08 -35.70
N HIS A 18 37.64 -15.25 -36.32
CA HIS A 18 36.42 -16.05 -36.17
C HIS A 18 36.22 -16.53 -34.72
N ILE A 19 37.29 -16.96 -34.06
CA ILE A 19 37.26 -17.43 -32.67
C ILE A 19 36.87 -16.29 -31.70
N GLU A 20 37.44 -15.10 -31.88
CA GLU A 20 37.10 -13.92 -31.08
C GLU A 20 35.60 -13.56 -31.22
N PHE A 21 35.06 -13.62 -32.45
CA PHE A 21 33.65 -13.33 -32.71
C PHE A 21 32.71 -14.36 -32.08
N GLU A 22 33.02 -15.65 -32.20
CA GLU A 22 32.26 -16.73 -31.58
C GLU A 22 32.23 -16.55 -30.04
N LEU A 23 33.38 -16.31 -29.42
CA LEU A 23 33.50 -16.14 -27.97
C LEU A 23 32.68 -14.93 -27.47
N LEU A 24 32.73 -13.81 -28.21
CA LEU A 24 31.96 -12.61 -27.88
C LEU A 24 30.44 -12.87 -27.96
N SER A 25 30.00 -13.59 -29.00
CA SER A 25 28.59 -13.94 -29.18
C SER A 25 28.08 -14.89 -28.09
N PHE A 26 28.87 -15.91 -27.70
CA PHE A 26 28.51 -16.81 -26.62
C PHE A 26 28.44 -16.09 -25.28
N SER A 27 29.42 -15.24 -24.96
CA SER A 27 29.39 -14.44 -23.74
C SER A 27 28.17 -13.51 -23.69
N TYR A 28 27.81 -12.88 -24.81
CA TYR A 28 26.62 -12.03 -24.89
C TYR A 28 25.33 -12.84 -24.69
N ILE A 29 25.19 -13.97 -25.37
CA ILE A 29 24.02 -14.87 -25.23
C ILE A 29 23.89 -15.38 -23.78
N ILE A 30 24.99 -15.78 -23.16
CA ILE A 30 25.01 -16.25 -21.76
C ILE A 30 24.62 -15.11 -20.81
N SER A 31 25.14 -13.91 -21.05
CA SER A 31 24.82 -12.73 -20.23
C SER A 31 23.34 -12.36 -20.33
N GLU A 32 22.78 -12.35 -21.54
CA GLU A 32 21.36 -12.06 -21.76
C GLU A 32 20.47 -13.13 -21.12
N ALA A 33 20.81 -14.41 -21.28
CA ALA A 33 20.08 -15.50 -20.62
C ALA A 33 20.13 -15.40 -19.09
N PHE A 34 21.27 -14.99 -18.54
CA PHE A 34 21.43 -14.73 -17.11
C PHE A 34 20.57 -13.54 -16.64
N LEU A 35 20.60 -12.43 -17.38
CA LEU A 35 19.77 -11.24 -17.08
C LEU A 35 18.27 -11.57 -17.12
N LEU A 36 17.81 -12.30 -18.13
CA LEU A 36 16.43 -12.77 -18.23
C LEU A 36 16.07 -13.70 -17.06
N GLY A 37 16.99 -14.58 -16.65
CA GLY A 37 16.82 -15.43 -15.47
C GLY A 37 16.63 -14.64 -14.18
N LEU A 38 17.45 -13.61 -13.95
CA LEU A 38 17.30 -12.71 -12.80
C LEU A 38 15.98 -11.93 -12.86
N ALA A 39 15.60 -11.41 -14.03
CA ALA A 39 14.34 -10.69 -14.22
C ALA A 39 13.12 -11.56 -13.90
N LEU A 40 13.12 -12.83 -14.31
CA LEU A 40 12.06 -13.78 -13.98
C LEU A 40 11.98 -14.07 -12.47
N LEU A 41 13.11 -14.22 -11.79
CA LEU A 41 13.14 -14.42 -10.34
C LEU A 41 12.56 -13.21 -9.60
N ILE A 42 12.91 -11.99 -10.03
CA ILE A 42 12.36 -10.75 -9.47
C ILE A 42 10.84 -10.68 -9.70
N GLN A 43 10.39 -10.96 -10.93
CA GLN A 43 8.98 -10.93 -11.29
C GLN A 43 8.14 -11.95 -10.50
N GLN A 44 8.70 -13.13 -10.22
CA GLN A 44 8.01 -14.14 -9.41
C GLN A 44 7.80 -13.64 -7.98
N ASN A 45 8.82 -13.02 -7.38
CA ASN A 45 8.74 -12.47 -6.03
C ASN A 45 7.72 -11.32 -5.92
N GLU A 46 7.64 -10.44 -6.92
CA GLU A 46 6.68 -9.34 -6.94
C GLU A 46 5.22 -9.84 -6.95
N LYS A 47 4.92 -10.89 -7.75
CA LYS A 47 3.58 -11.48 -7.81
C LYS A 47 3.12 -12.06 -6.47
N HIS A 48 4.03 -12.70 -5.73
CA HIS A 48 3.73 -13.22 -4.38
C HIS A 48 3.45 -12.08 -3.39
N ILE A 49 4.25 -11.01 -3.43
CA ILE A 49 4.03 -9.83 -2.58
C ILE A 49 2.69 -9.18 -2.90
N GLU A 50 2.35 -9.00 -4.19
CA GLU A 50 1.05 -8.47 -4.59
C GLU A 50 -0.12 -9.33 -4.11
N ALA A 51 -0.01 -10.65 -4.20
CA ALA A 51 -1.05 -11.56 -3.73
C ALA A 51 -1.26 -11.44 -2.21
N ILE A 52 -0.17 -11.42 -1.44
CA ILE A 52 -0.21 -11.25 0.02
C ILE A 52 -0.77 -9.87 0.40
N LEU A 53 -0.41 -8.80 -0.32
CA LEU A 53 -0.94 -7.47 -0.07
C LEU A 53 -2.43 -7.38 -0.43
N LYS A 54 -2.86 -7.94 -1.57
CA LYS A 54 -4.29 -7.97 -1.95
C LYS A 54 -5.11 -8.77 -0.94
N GLU A 55 -4.61 -9.91 -0.47
CA GLU A 55 -5.29 -10.71 0.56
C GLU A 55 -5.43 -9.93 1.89
N ASN A 56 -4.39 -9.21 2.31
CA ASN A 56 -4.42 -8.41 3.54
C ASN A 56 -5.30 -7.16 3.40
N ILE A 57 -5.31 -6.50 2.24
CA ILE A 57 -6.16 -5.34 1.96
C ILE A 57 -7.64 -5.75 1.85
N GLN A 58 -7.95 -6.90 1.25
CA GLN A 58 -9.33 -7.42 1.18
C GLN A 58 -9.89 -7.78 2.57
N LYS A 59 -9.02 -8.23 3.48
CA LYS A 59 -9.38 -8.45 4.90
C LYS A 59 -9.54 -7.14 5.69
N GLU A 60 -9.05 -6.01 5.18
CA GLU A 60 -9.03 -4.71 5.88
C GLU A 60 -9.98 -3.65 5.29
N ASN A 61 -10.46 -3.84 4.07
CA ASN A 61 -11.56 -3.08 3.46
C ASN A 61 -12.83 -3.94 3.43
N PRO A 62 -13.66 -3.94 4.49
CA PRO A 62 -15.06 -4.26 4.28
C PRO A 62 -15.57 -3.34 3.18
N THR A 63 -16.41 -3.85 2.29
CA THR A 63 -17.18 -3.05 1.33
C THR A 63 -18.10 -2.12 2.12
N VAL A 64 -17.55 -1.00 2.60
CA VAL A 64 -18.30 -0.04 3.41
C VAL A 64 -19.30 0.63 2.47
N THR A 65 -20.58 0.32 2.64
CA THR A 65 -21.64 0.91 1.84
C THR A 65 -21.87 2.38 2.25
N GLU A 66 -22.43 3.20 1.36
CA GLU A 66 -22.78 4.59 1.71
C GLU A 66 -23.73 4.66 2.92
N ASP A 67 -24.61 3.67 3.07
CA ASP A 67 -25.52 3.56 4.21
C ASP A 67 -24.79 3.33 5.53
N GLU A 68 -23.74 2.49 5.54
CA GLU A 68 -22.91 2.26 6.72
C GLU A 68 -22.16 3.52 7.13
N ILE A 69 -21.68 4.32 6.17
CA ILE A 69 -21.01 5.60 6.45
C ILE A 69 -22.01 6.59 7.05
N ASN A 70 -23.20 6.71 6.46
CA ASN A 70 -24.23 7.62 6.96
C ASN A 70 -24.69 7.23 8.38
N TYR A 71 -24.86 5.93 8.64
CA TYR A 71 -25.15 5.42 9.97
C TYR A 71 -24.01 5.73 10.96
N PHE A 72 -22.75 5.51 10.55
CA PHE A 72 -21.58 5.82 11.35
C PHE A 72 -21.49 7.31 11.71
N GLU A 73 -21.71 8.22 10.76
CA GLU A 73 -21.71 9.66 11.01
C GLU A 73 -22.82 10.10 11.98
N LYS A 74 -24.01 9.49 11.86
CA LYS A 74 -25.11 9.70 12.82
C LYS A 74 -24.78 9.12 14.18
N GLY A 75 -24.15 7.94 14.21
CA GLY A 75 -23.65 7.26 15.40
C GLY A 75 -22.69 8.13 16.20
N ILE A 76 -21.70 8.76 15.53
CA ILE A 76 -20.75 9.69 16.15
C ILE A 76 -21.46 10.82 16.90
N LYS A 77 -22.55 11.37 16.34
CA LYS A 77 -23.32 12.46 16.96
C LYS A 77 -24.12 12.01 18.20
N SER A 78 -24.40 10.72 18.32
CA SER A 78 -25.15 10.11 19.44
C SER A 78 -24.28 9.54 20.56
N LEU A 79 -22.96 9.64 20.43
CA LEU A 79 -22.02 9.25 21.48
C LEU A 79 -22.15 10.17 22.69
N THR A 80 -22.11 9.58 23.88
CA THR A 80 -22.04 10.34 25.13
C THR A 80 -20.67 11.00 25.29
N LYS A 81 -20.55 11.97 26.21
CA LYS A 81 -19.29 12.69 26.45
C LYS A 81 -18.11 11.75 26.71
N THR A 82 -18.30 10.72 27.53
CA THR A 82 -17.26 9.74 27.86
C THR A 82 -16.92 8.84 26.67
N GLU A 83 -17.93 8.36 25.93
CA GLU A 83 -17.72 7.52 24.74
C GLU A 83 -16.98 8.28 23.63
N LYS A 84 -17.27 9.58 23.47
CA LYS A 84 -16.58 10.44 22.52
C LYS A 84 -15.09 10.61 22.84
N ILE A 85 -14.73 10.72 24.12
CA ILE A 85 -13.33 10.78 24.57
C ILE A 85 -12.61 9.48 24.26
N ILE A 86 -13.24 8.33 24.54
CA ILE A 86 -12.68 7.01 24.22
C ILE A 86 -12.49 6.86 22.71
N PHE A 87 -13.49 7.26 21.92
CA PHE A 87 -13.41 7.26 20.46
C PHE A 87 -12.24 8.11 19.95
N ASP A 88 -12.08 9.33 20.46
CA ASP A 88 -11.02 10.24 20.05
C ASP A 88 -9.62 9.66 20.34
N TYR A 89 -9.44 9.03 21.50
CA TYR A 89 -8.19 8.32 21.79
C TYR A 89 -7.92 7.12 20.87
N TYR A 90 -8.97 6.44 20.39
CA TYR A 90 -8.78 5.38 19.41
C TYR A 90 -8.32 5.91 18.05
N ILE A 91 -8.83 7.07 17.61
CA ILE A 91 -8.39 7.73 16.38
C ILE A 91 -6.93 8.22 16.50
N GLN A 92 -6.56 8.73 17.67
CA GLN A 92 -5.18 9.15 17.97
C GLN A 92 -4.18 7.98 18.09
N GLY A 93 -4.67 6.73 18.11
CA GLY A 93 -3.82 5.54 18.09
C GLY A 93 -3.44 4.98 19.47
N PHE A 94 -3.99 5.51 20.57
CA PHE A 94 -3.67 5.02 21.91
C PHE A 94 -4.05 3.54 22.10
N SER A 95 -3.25 2.82 22.87
CA SER A 95 -3.52 1.45 23.29
C SER A 95 -4.64 1.40 24.34
N THR A 96 -5.28 0.24 24.46
CA THR A 96 -6.30 0.00 25.48
C THR A 96 -5.78 0.25 26.89
N LYS A 97 -4.48 0.04 27.15
CA LYS A 97 -3.85 0.30 28.45
C LYS A 97 -3.78 1.80 28.74
N GLU A 98 -3.27 2.57 27.80
CA GLU A 98 -3.14 4.04 27.92
C GLU A 98 -4.50 4.73 28.05
N ILE A 99 -5.53 4.25 27.34
CA ILE A 99 -6.89 4.81 27.45
C ILE A 99 -7.44 4.61 28.86
N ARG A 100 -7.22 3.45 29.48
CA ARG A 100 -7.65 3.19 30.86
C ARG A 100 -6.95 4.11 31.85
N GLU A 101 -5.66 4.32 31.66
CA GLU A 101 -4.85 5.20 32.52
C GLU A 101 -5.28 6.66 32.39
N LYS A 102 -5.53 7.15 31.17
CA LYS A 102 -5.96 8.54 30.91
C LYS A 102 -7.35 8.86 31.44
N ILE A 103 -8.30 7.92 31.33
CA ILE A 103 -9.69 8.12 31.76
C ILE A 103 -9.91 7.62 33.20
N ASN A 104 -8.90 6.96 33.80
CA ASN A 104 -8.95 6.34 35.12
C ASN A 104 -10.12 5.35 35.27
N ILE A 105 -10.26 4.43 34.32
CA ILE A 105 -11.33 3.42 34.29
C ILE A 105 -10.78 1.99 34.32
N THR A 106 -11.58 1.08 34.86
CA THR A 106 -11.25 -0.35 34.88
C THR A 106 -11.45 -1.01 33.51
N GLU A 107 -10.84 -2.18 33.29
CA GLU A 107 -10.99 -2.93 32.04
C GLU A 107 -12.44 -3.30 31.73
N ASN A 108 -13.21 -3.68 32.75
CA ASN A 108 -14.62 -4.04 32.62
C ASN A 108 -15.46 -2.85 32.16
N THR A 109 -15.16 -1.66 32.69
CA THR A 109 -15.81 -0.40 32.31
C THR A 109 -15.47 -0.02 30.87
N LEU A 110 -14.21 -0.20 30.45
CA LEU A 110 -13.82 0.03 29.06
C LEU A 110 -14.48 -0.96 28.10
N LYS A 111 -14.63 -2.25 28.46
CA LYS A 111 -15.39 -3.23 27.67
C LYS A 111 -16.86 -2.83 27.51
N TYR A 112 -17.48 -2.32 28.57
CA TYR A 112 -18.85 -1.80 28.53
C TYR A 112 -18.98 -0.61 27.56
N HIS A 113 -18.11 0.39 27.69
CA HIS A 113 -18.11 1.53 26.77
C HIS A 113 -17.84 1.10 25.33
N ASN A 114 -16.91 0.17 25.10
CA ASN A 114 -16.61 -0.35 23.77
C ASN A 114 -17.81 -1.03 23.13
N LYS A 115 -18.56 -1.83 23.89
CA LYS A 115 -19.80 -2.46 23.40
C LYS A 115 -20.83 -1.42 22.96
N ASN A 116 -20.99 -0.35 23.74
CA ASN A 116 -21.92 0.74 23.41
C ASN A 116 -21.44 1.54 22.20
N ILE A 117 -20.15 1.87 22.14
CA ILE A 117 -19.51 2.56 21.02
C ILE A 117 -19.72 1.76 19.72
N TYR A 118 -19.39 0.47 19.75
CA TYR A 118 -19.53 -0.44 18.60
C TYR A 118 -20.99 -0.60 18.16
N GLY A 119 -21.93 -0.74 19.11
CA GLY A 119 -23.36 -0.81 18.79
C GLY A 119 -23.92 0.49 18.19
N LYS A 120 -23.50 1.65 18.71
CA LYS A 120 -23.93 2.96 18.20
C LYS A 120 -23.34 3.30 16.83
N LEU A 121 -22.12 2.84 16.55
CA LEU A 121 -21.41 3.13 15.29
C LEU A 121 -21.64 2.05 14.23
N GLY A 122 -22.22 0.90 14.59
CA GLY A 122 -22.47 -0.21 13.65
C GLY A 122 -21.20 -0.96 13.26
N VAL A 123 -20.16 -0.93 14.12
CA VAL A 123 -18.84 -1.52 13.83
C VAL A 123 -18.55 -2.68 14.76
N SER A 124 -17.91 -3.71 14.22
CA SER A 124 -17.60 -4.96 14.93
C SER A 124 -16.21 -4.96 15.57
N SER A 125 -15.31 -4.07 15.13
CA SER A 125 -13.93 -4.04 15.62
C SER A 125 -13.32 -2.64 15.65
N ARG A 126 -12.28 -2.48 16.49
CA ARG A 126 -11.44 -1.27 16.52
C ARG A 126 -10.83 -0.96 15.15
N LYS A 127 -10.36 -1.99 14.43
CA LYS A 127 -9.77 -1.80 13.09
C LYS A 127 -10.81 -1.25 12.11
N GLN A 128 -12.03 -1.81 12.12
CA GLN A 128 -13.13 -1.35 11.28
C GLN A 128 -13.53 0.09 11.63
N LEU A 129 -13.59 0.45 12.92
CA LEU A 129 -13.85 1.82 13.37
C LEU A 129 -12.84 2.82 12.78
N ILE A 130 -11.55 2.50 12.86
CA ILE A 130 -10.48 3.36 12.33
C ILE A 130 -10.54 3.43 10.79
N SER A 131 -10.81 2.29 10.13
CA SER A 131 -10.92 2.23 8.67
C SER A 131 -12.06 3.09 8.13
N ILE A 132 -13.27 2.96 8.71
CA ILE A 132 -14.44 3.77 8.33
C ILE A 132 -14.19 5.25 8.61
N TYR A 133 -13.58 5.59 9.75
CA TYR A 133 -13.24 6.99 10.05
C TYR A 133 -12.29 7.57 9.00
N LYS A 134 -11.20 6.87 8.66
CA LYS A 134 -10.24 7.30 7.63
C LYS A 134 -10.90 7.45 6.26
N PHE A 135 -11.81 6.54 5.91
CA PHE A 135 -12.55 6.61 4.66
C PHE A 135 -13.45 7.86 4.62
N ALA A 136 -14.21 8.11 5.70
CA ALA A 136 -15.06 9.29 5.85
C ALA A 136 -14.24 10.60 5.85
N GLU A 137 -13.06 10.61 6.46
CA GLU A 137 -12.14 11.76 6.45
C GLU A 137 -11.61 12.03 5.04
N LYS A 138 -11.18 11.01 4.31
CA LYS A 138 -10.72 11.11 2.92
C LYS A 138 -11.80 11.66 1.99
N GLN A 139 -13.06 11.28 2.20
CA GLN A 139 -14.21 11.85 1.49
C GLN A 139 -14.38 13.36 1.80
N LYS A 140 -14.22 13.76 3.07
CA LYS A 140 -14.30 15.18 3.48
C LYS A 140 -13.16 16.04 2.93
N GLU A 141 -11.96 15.50 2.81
CA GLU A 141 -10.82 16.19 2.20
C GLU A 141 -11.02 16.41 0.69
N ALA A 142 -11.64 15.47 -0.02
CA ALA A 142 -11.99 15.62 -1.42
C ALA A 142 -13.01 16.75 -1.65
N VAL A 143 -13.97 16.92 -0.73
CA VAL A 143 -14.98 18.00 -0.78
C VAL A 143 -14.37 19.37 -0.44
N LYS A 144 -13.44 19.46 0.52
CA LYS A 144 -12.74 20.72 0.86
C LYS A 144 -11.84 21.27 -0.26
N LYS A 145 -11.31 20.41 -1.14
CA LYS A 145 -10.52 20.86 -2.30
C LYS A 145 -11.37 21.48 -3.41
N GLN A 146 -12.68 21.21 -3.46
CA GLN A 146 -13.59 21.84 -4.43
C GLN A 146 -14.11 23.20 -3.95
N SER A 147 -14.36 23.39 -2.65
CA SER A 147 -14.86 24.69 -2.13
C SER A 147 -13.83 25.84 -2.18
N LYS A 148 -12.53 25.55 -2.32
CA LYS A 148 -11.48 26.58 -2.45
C LYS A 148 -11.25 27.08 -3.89
N LYS A 149 -11.90 26.49 -4.90
CA LYS A 149 -11.79 26.92 -6.31
C LYS A 149 -12.85 27.96 -6.72
N SER A 150 -13.93 28.10 -5.96
CA SER A 150 -15.02 29.06 -6.23
C SER A 150 -14.84 30.46 -5.63
N GLU A 151 -13.82 30.71 -4.78
CA GLU A 151 -13.56 32.06 -4.22
C GLU A 151 -12.54 32.90 -5.02
N VAL A 152 -11.85 32.33 -6.02
CA VAL A 152 -10.78 33.04 -6.75
C VAL A 152 -11.25 33.66 -8.09
N HIS A 153 -12.49 33.44 -8.52
CA HIS A 153 -13.00 33.98 -9.80
C HIS A 153 -14.10 35.03 -9.69
N GLY A 154 -14.33 35.58 -8.49
CA GLY A 154 -15.38 36.58 -8.23
C GLY A 154 -14.90 38.00 -7.95
N ASN A 155 -13.61 38.31 -8.12
CA ASN A 155 -13.08 39.65 -7.85
C ASN A 155 -12.20 40.16 -9.00
N PHE A 156 -12.81 40.26 -10.18
CA PHE A 156 -12.39 41.14 -11.26
C PHE A 156 -13.66 41.79 -11.82
N ASN A 157 -14.15 42.78 -11.09
CA ASN A 157 -14.96 43.87 -11.63
C ASN A 157 -14.19 45.16 -11.38
#